data_AF-A0A7Y6Y6J4-F1
#
_entry.id   AF-A0A7Y6Y6J4-F1
#
_cell.length_a   1.000
_cell.length_b   1.000
_cell.length_c   1.000
_cell.angle_alpha   90.00
_cell.angle_beta   90.00
_cell.angle_gamma   90.00
#
_symmetry.space_group_name_H-M   'P 1'
#
loop_
_entity.id
_entity.type
_entity.pdbx_description
1 polymer ?
#
loop_
_entity_poly.entity_id
_entity_poly.type
_entity_poly.pdbx_seq_one_letter_code
_entity_poly.pdbx_strand_id
1 'polypeptide(L)'
;MNLSKIFFILFLVPSFFSCSNIEINEDIPYAVQIKEVRSYYKAIDIRDRLEDKKIESYILSEVTDDGNWYKVLTGAEKSIDDIKKYIKTLESIINTDNLKIINYQNIQKNLDLDFEDHLIERKRLQSKQPNLPKKIFDLINKFPDDKNFIVKSFFVTNCPDSLTDIGKYRVSYRDIKHDLPRGIYMQSLMKKSNAIAEAIYEDNLFGDRITIDIVELKDNFNLGLLDGQQLTSENIANYFAELILDTGNYVFEDKLKINISSFQKLNGYKVTIQPKNNKEYLRTYFCLVSKDSKYLVFSQSTDKKDDEIIEIIENLGETDGLNSYDEFYNAFYTIPANCGVEDTFISIYSKKLTNDYTRRRGYAKWSKKMVGHWQTTANFNGEDNNSWSVSFFDLLNQSNVELIYNDLYLDSKKSARYFKIIDVLNEKGVISTGKYPDEMSFPGNRFVVSINNMNLGRLTSDKMLTIANCLQLN
;
A
#
# COMPACT_ATOMS: atom_id res chain seq x y z
N MET A 1 -31.27 -26.73 71.90
CA MET A 1 -31.18 -25.36 72.45
C MET A 1 -30.79 -24.44 71.32
N ASN A 2 -31.67 -23.48 71.00
CA ASN A 2 -31.61 -22.57 69.87
C ASN A 2 -30.34 -21.72 69.82
N LEU A 3 -29.76 -21.56 68.64
CA LEU A 3 -29.10 -20.32 68.20
C LEU A 3 -28.88 -20.36 66.68
N SER A 4 -29.94 -20.09 65.91
CA SER A 4 -29.84 -19.74 64.49
C SER A 4 -29.62 -18.23 64.37
N LYS A 5 -28.44 -17.83 63.89
CA LYS A 5 -28.13 -16.47 63.43
C LYS A 5 -27.83 -16.56 61.93
N ILE A 6 -28.72 -15.94 61.15
CA ILE A 6 -28.44 -15.04 60.02
C ILE A 6 -27.36 -15.49 59.04
N PHE A 7 -27.77 -15.86 57.83
CA PHE A 7 -27.12 -15.36 56.62
C PHE A 7 -28.19 -15.09 55.55
N PHE A 8 -28.41 -13.79 55.31
CA PHE A 8 -29.20 -13.27 54.21
C PHE A 8 -28.40 -13.57 52.93
N ILE A 9 -28.81 -14.58 52.16
CA ILE A 9 -28.24 -14.83 50.83
C ILE A 9 -28.82 -13.75 49.91
N LEU A 10 -28.06 -12.66 49.76
CA LEU A 10 -28.26 -11.71 48.66
C LEU A 10 -27.80 -12.44 47.38
N PHE A 11 -28.75 -12.82 46.54
CA PHE A 11 -28.49 -13.25 45.17
C PHE A 11 -27.93 -12.05 44.39
N LEU A 12 -26.61 -11.91 44.36
CA LEU A 12 -25.91 -11.08 43.40
C LEU A 12 -25.86 -11.87 42.09
N VAL A 13 -26.85 -11.63 41.23
CA VAL A 13 -26.74 -11.95 39.81
C VAL A 13 -25.79 -10.92 39.21
N PRO A 14 -24.60 -11.28 38.72
CA PRO A 14 -23.85 -10.39 37.85
C PRO A 14 -24.58 -10.38 36.52
N SER A 15 -25.46 -9.40 36.34
CA SER A 15 -25.97 -9.02 35.02
C SER A 15 -24.76 -8.51 34.23
N PHE A 16 -24.14 -9.40 33.46
CA PHE A 16 -23.33 -9.03 32.31
C PHE A 16 -24.24 -8.29 31.33
N PHE A 17 -24.50 -7.01 31.58
CA PHE A 17 -24.87 -6.09 30.52
C PHE A 17 -23.64 -5.95 29.64
N SER A 18 -23.56 -6.83 28.63
CA SER A 18 -22.98 -6.47 27.35
C SER A 18 -23.59 -5.11 26.99
N CYS A 19 -22.82 -4.03 27.03
CA CYS A 19 -23.20 -2.80 26.36
C CYS A 19 -23.44 -3.18 24.90
N SER A 20 -24.70 -3.31 24.49
CA SER A 20 -25.03 -3.33 23.08
C SER A 20 -24.59 -1.99 22.52
N ASN A 21 -23.54 -1.98 21.71
CA ASN A 21 -23.16 -0.80 20.95
C ASN A 21 -24.43 -0.30 20.24
N ILE A 22 -24.70 1.00 20.34
CA ILE A 22 -25.90 1.58 19.73
C ILE A 22 -25.68 1.59 18.20
N GLU A 23 -26.25 0.59 17.53
CA GLU A 23 -26.18 0.43 16.08
C GLU A 23 -27.39 1.06 15.39
N ILE A 24 -27.15 1.63 14.20
CA ILE A 24 -28.18 2.20 13.34
C ILE A 24 -29.24 1.15 12.98
N ASN A 25 -30.52 1.53 13.06
CA ASN A 25 -31.65 0.64 12.76
C ASN A 25 -32.88 1.48 12.31
N GLU A 26 -34.06 0.87 12.20
CA GLU A 26 -35.27 1.58 11.79
C GLU A 26 -35.68 2.73 12.74
N ASP A 27 -35.43 2.59 14.05
CA ASP A 27 -35.82 3.56 15.08
C ASP A 27 -34.81 4.70 15.25
N ILE A 28 -33.51 4.40 15.05
CA ILE A 28 -32.38 5.35 15.07
C ILE A 28 -31.63 5.28 13.74
N PRO A 29 -32.21 5.83 12.66
CA PRO A 29 -31.78 5.52 11.30
C PRO A 29 -30.62 6.36 10.80
N TYR A 30 -30.02 7.25 11.59
CA TYR A 30 -28.91 8.12 11.14
C TYR A 30 -27.62 7.84 11.89
N ALA A 31 -26.52 7.58 11.17
CA ALA A 31 -25.19 7.39 11.75
C ALA A 31 -24.13 8.17 10.99
N VAL A 32 -22.95 8.36 11.61
CA VAL A 32 -21.79 8.97 10.95
C VAL A 32 -20.86 7.87 10.43
N GLN A 33 -20.63 7.85 9.12
CA GLN A 33 -19.58 7.06 8.50
C GLN A 33 -18.23 7.75 8.65
N ILE A 34 -17.33 7.10 9.39
CA ILE A 34 -15.94 7.52 9.54
C ILE A 34 -15.11 7.08 8.34
N LYS A 35 -15.23 5.79 7.97
CA LYS A 35 -14.46 5.21 6.87
C LYS A 35 -15.22 4.07 6.20
N GLU A 36 -14.81 3.76 4.98
CA GLU A 36 -15.27 2.62 4.20
C GLU A 36 -14.05 1.93 3.57
N VAL A 37 -13.95 0.61 3.74
CA VAL A 37 -12.79 -0.19 3.33
C VAL A 37 -13.23 -1.56 2.80
N ARG A 38 -12.37 -2.20 2.00
CA ARG A 38 -12.57 -3.58 1.50
C ARG A 38 -12.19 -4.66 2.50
N SER A 39 -11.35 -4.29 3.47
CA SER A 39 -10.76 -5.19 4.45
C SER A 39 -11.51 -5.06 5.76
N TYR A 40 -12.05 -6.17 6.27
CA TYR A 40 -12.71 -6.16 7.57
C TYR A 40 -11.70 -5.85 8.68
N TYR A 41 -10.48 -6.35 8.56
CA TYR A 41 -9.42 -6.09 9.53
C TYR A 41 -8.98 -4.64 9.56
N LYS A 42 -8.92 -3.96 8.42
CA LYS A 42 -8.68 -2.51 8.42
C LYS A 42 -9.86 -1.76 9.05
N ALA A 43 -11.09 -2.25 8.92
CA ALA A 43 -12.22 -1.69 9.62
C ALA A 43 -12.07 -1.86 11.15
N ILE A 44 -11.60 -3.03 11.62
CA ILE A 44 -11.24 -3.27 13.03
C ILE A 44 -10.14 -2.31 13.49
N ASP A 45 -9.03 -2.20 12.76
CA ASP A 45 -7.93 -1.30 13.14
C ASP A 45 -8.38 0.16 13.29
N ILE A 46 -9.31 0.59 12.45
CA ILE A 46 -9.92 1.93 12.54
C ILE A 46 -10.85 2.02 13.74
N ARG A 47 -11.70 1.02 14.00
CA ARG A 47 -12.62 0.96 15.15
C ARG A 47 -11.83 1.01 16.46
N ASP A 48 -10.83 0.17 16.62
CA ASP A 48 -10.00 0.10 17.83
C ASP A 48 -9.27 1.43 18.07
N ARG A 49 -8.82 2.10 17.00
CA ARG A 49 -8.21 3.44 17.09
C ARG A 49 -9.22 4.54 17.46
N LEU A 50 -10.49 4.40 17.07
CA LEU A 50 -11.57 5.29 17.52
C LEU A 50 -11.88 5.06 19.01
N GLU A 51 -11.87 3.82 19.47
CA GLU A 51 -12.03 3.47 20.89
C GLU A 51 -10.90 4.05 21.75
N ASP A 52 -9.65 4.01 21.29
CA ASP A 52 -8.50 4.69 21.93
C ASP A 52 -8.73 6.20 22.08
N LYS A 53 -9.54 6.79 21.18
CA LYS A 53 -9.97 8.20 21.20
C LYS A 53 -11.29 8.42 21.95
N LYS A 54 -11.82 7.39 22.62
CA LYS A 54 -13.09 7.38 23.35
C LYS A 54 -14.31 7.64 22.47
N ILE A 55 -14.26 7.16 21.23
CA ILE A 55 -15.36 7.22 20.28
C ILE A 55 -15.89 5.79 20.08
N GLU A 56 -17.09 5.53 20.59
CA GLU A 56 -17.78 4.25 20.40
C GLU A 56 -18.15 4.07 18.92
N SER A 57 -17.66 2.99 18.31
CA SER A 57 -17.88 2.72 16.89
C SER A 57 -18.21 1.26 16.61
N TYR A 58 -18.84 1.00 15.49
CA TYR A 58 -19.26 -0.33 15.03
C TYR A 58 -19.04 -0.48 13.53
N ILE A 59 -19.05 -1.72 13.05
CA ILE A 59 -18.76 -2.06 11.66
C ILE A 59 -19.99 -2.70 11.04
N LEU A 60 -20.41 -2.21 9.87
CA LEU A 60 -21.44 -2.87 9.05
C LEU A 60 -20.83 -3.39 7.74
N SER A 61 -21.24 -4.58 7.33
CA SER A 61 -20.93 -5.16 6.02
C SER A 61 -22.04 -4.80 5.03
N GLU A 62 -21.67 -4.13 3.94
CA GLU A 62 -22.56 -3.82 2.81
C GLU A 62 -22.12 -4.59 1.57
N VAL A 63 -23.02 -5.43 1.02
CA VAL A 63 -22.83 -6.16 -0.23
C VAL A 63 -23.39 -5.33 -1.37
N THR A 64 -22.51 -4.81 -2.23
CA THR A 64 -22.89 -4.00 -3.38
C THR A 64 -22.52 -4.68 -4.71
N ASP A 65 -23.03 -4.13 -5.81
CA ASP A 65 -22.68 -4.57 -7.17
C ASP A 65 -21.16 -4.56 -7.40
N ASP A 66 -20.46 -3.59 -6.82
CA ASP A 66 -19.02 -3.45 -6.93
C ASP A 66 -18.23 -4.18 -5.84
N GLY A 67 -18.86 -4.96 -4.95
CA GLY A 67 -18.20 -5.88 -4.00
C GLY A 67 -18.61 -5.65 -2.56
N ASN A 68 -17.99 -6.35 -1.62
CA ASN A 68 -18.30 -6.16 -0.19
C ASN A 68 -17.52 -4.96 0.34
N TRP A 69 -18.17 -4.15 1.16
CA TRP A 69 -17.61 -2.97 1.80
C TRP A 69 -17.89 -2.99 3.30
N TYR A 70 -16.87 -2.69 4.09
CA TYR A 70 -17.00 -2.54 5.53
C TYR A 70 -17.00 -1.07 5.89
N LYS A 71 -18.10 -0.62 6.49
CA LYS A 71 -18.27 0.75 6.94
C LYS A 71 -18.03 0.83 8.43
N VAL A 72 -17.09 1.69 8.84
CA VAL A 72 -16.87 2.02 10.25
C VAL A 72 -17.74 3.21 10.58
N LEU A 73 -18.71 3.00 11.46
CA LEU A 73 -19.74 3.95 11.84
C LEU A 73 -19.63 4.33 13.31
N THR A 74 -20.10 5.52 13.65
CA THR A 74 -20.19 6.01 15.03
C THR A 74 -21.51 6.74 15.25
N GLY A 75 -22.05 6.60 16.47
CA GLY A 75 -23.37 7.09 16.84
C GLY A 75 -24.52 6.41 16.09
N ALA A 76 -25.72 6.63 16.59
CA ALA A 76 -26.96 6.39 15.87
C ALA A 76 -28.07 7.24 16.48
N GLU A 77 -28.77 8.01 15.64
CA GLU A 77 -29.70 9.05 16.07
C GLU A 77 -31.03 8.97 15.31
N LYS A 78 -32.09 9.47 15.95
CA LYS A 78 -33.45 9.48 15.40
C LYS A 78 -33.64 10.49 14.29
N SER A 79 -32.92 11.61 14.34
CA SER A 79 -33.09 12.74 13.43
C SER A 79 -31.79 13.20 12.80
N ILE A 80 -31.92 13.85 11.64
CA ILE A 80 -30.80 14.46 10.92
C ILE A 80 -30.15 15.61 11.71
N ASP A 81 -30.91 16.29 12.56
CA ASP A 81 -30.38 17.42 13.34
C ASP A 81 -29.59 16.93 14.55
N ASP A 82 -30.01 15.82 15.17
CA ASP A 82 -29.29 15.18 16.26
C ASP A 82 -27.94 14.64 15.77
N ILE A 83 -27.91 13.93 14.63
CA ILE A 83 -26.64 13.42 14.10
C ILE A 83 -25.69 14.53 13.66
N LYS A 84 -26.21 15.66 13.13
CA LYS A 84 -25.40 16.84 12.83
C LYS A 84 -24.80 17.49 14.08
N LYS A 85 -25.55 17.49 15.19
CA LYS A 85 -25.03 17.95 16.48
C LYS A 85 -23.94 17.02 16.98
N TYR A 86 -24.10 15.71 16.82
CA TYR A 86 -23.08 14.72 17.15
C TYR A 86 -21.80 14.90 16.31
N ILE A 87 -21.92 15.13 14.99
CA ILE A 87 -20.77 15.44 14.11
C ILE A 87 -19.94 16.61 14.65
N LYS A 88 -20.57 17.69 15.12
CA LYS A 88 -19.83 18.83 15.72
C LYS A 88 -19.01 18.45 16.94
N THR A 89 -19.43 17.42 17.69
CA THR A 89 -18.62 16.92 18.81
C THR A 89 -17.43 16.11 18.30
N LEU A 90 -17.60 15.35 17.22
CA LEU A 90 -16.55 14.58 16.57
C LEU A 90 -15.50 15.45 15.89
N GLU A 91 -15.87 16.59 15.29
CA GLU A 91 -14.94 17.53 14.63
C GLU A 91 -13.83 18.02 15.57
N SER A 92 -14.06 18.01 16.89
CA SER A 92 -13.04 18.36 17.89
C SER A 92 -12.03 17.25 18.19
N ILE A 93 -12.32 16.00 17.78
CA ILE A 93 -11.53 14.79 18.08
C ILE A 93 -10.97 14.18 16.79
N ILE A 94 -11.75 14.19 15.71
CA ILE A 94 -11.40 13.68 14.39
C ILE A 94 -11.22 14.87 13.46
N ASN A 95 -9.97 15.16 13.10
CA ASN A 95 -9.64 16.20 12.15
C ASN A 95 -9.81 15.68 10.71
N THR A 96 -11.06 15.45 10.26
CA THR A 96 -11.33 15.04 8.87
C THR A 96 -12.61 15.68 8.32
N ASP A 97 -12.54 16.19 7.10
CA ASP A 97 -13.68 16.77 6.38
C ASP A 97 -14.56 15.70 5.70
N ASN A 98 -14.22 14.41 5.85
CA ASN A 98 -14.82 13.31 5.09
C ASN A 98 -15.95 12.59 5.82
N LEU A 99 -16.44 13.13 6.94
CA LEU A 99 -17.53 12.53 7.71
C LEU A 99 -18.84 12.57 6.88
N LYS A 100 -19.45 11.41 6.67
CA LYS A 100 -20.70 11.29 5.90
C LYS A 100 -21.82 10.81 6.80
N ILE A 101 -23.01 11.39 6.66
CA ILE A 101 -24.21 10.87 7.31
C ILE A 101 -24.76 9.73 6.45
N ILE A 102 -25.01 8.58 7.06
CA ILE A 102 -25.73 7.47 6.45
C ILE A 102 -27.14 7.41 7.02
N ASN A 103 -28.08 6.98 6.18
CA ASN A 103 -29.42 6.60 6.59
C ASN A 103 -29.61 5.08 6.44
N TYR A 104 -30.07 4.39 7.48
CA TYR A 104 -30.33 2.94 7.51
C TYR A 104 -31.20 2.48 6.34
N GLN A 105 -32.25 3.24 6.00
CA GLN A 105 -33.18 2.91 4.93
C GLN A 105 -32.50 2.79 3.55
N ASN A 106 -31.38 3.49 3.36
CA ASN A 106 -30.62 3.48 2.10
C ASN A 106 -29.72 2.25 1.99
N ILE A 107 -29.29 1.66 3.11
CA ILE A 107 -28.31 0.56 3.14
C ILE A 107 -28.93 -0.78 3.53
N GLN A 108 -30.09 -0.80 4.21
CA GLN A 108 -30.69 -2.00 4.81
C GLN A 108 -30.81 -3.20 3.86
N LYS A 109 -31.06 -2.96 2.56
CA LYS A 109 -31.25 -4.03 1.57
C LYS A 109 -29.94 -4.72 1.18
N ASN A 110 -28.82 -4.06 1.44
CA ASN A 110 -27.49 -4.50 1.08
C ASN A 110 -26.70 -4.97 2.31
N LEU A 111 -27.27 -4.87 3.52
CA LEU A 111 -26.58 -5.29 4.73
C LEU A 111 -26.47 -6.81 4.79
N ASP A 112 -25.27 -7.28 5.04
CA ASP A 112 -25.00 -8.66 5.39
C ASP A 112 -25.01 -8.80 6.91
N LEU A 113 -26.16 -9.20 7.44
CA LEU A 113 -26.40 -9.34 8.88
C LEU A 113 -25.84 -10.66 9.44
N ASP A 114 -25.54 -11.62 8.56
CA ASP A 114 -25.00 -12.93 8.92
C ASP A 114 -23.47 -12.99 8.73
N PHE A 115 -22.81 -11.83 8.62
CA PHE A 115 -21.36 -11.77 8.44
C PHE A 115 -20.64 -12.39 9.65
N GLU A 116 -20.10 -13.59 9.46
CA GLU A 116 -19.23 -14.23 10.43
C GLU A 116 -17.78 -13.71 10.27
N ASP A 117 -17.18 -13.29 11.39
CA ASP A 117 -15.79 -12.86 11.51
C ASP A 117 -14.82 -14.01 11.19
N HIS A 118 -14.60 -14.30 9.91
CA HIS A 118 -13.64 -15.32 9.51
C HIS A 118 -12.22 -14.74 9.55
N LEU A 119 -11.39 -15.31 10.43
CA LEU A 119 -10.03 -14.86 10.71
C LEU A 119 -9.00 -15.07 9.55
N ILE A 120 -9.46 -15.22 8.30
CA ILE A 120 -8.66 -15.72 7.18
C ILE A 120 -7.82 -14.60 6.52
N GLU A 121 -8.34 -13.38 6.44
CA GLU A 121 -7.71 -12.29 5.67
C GLU A 121 -6.37 -11.79 6.26
N ARG A 122 -6.11 -11.94 7.58
CA ARG A 122 -4.82 -11.53 8.20
C ARG A 122 -3.69 -12.55 8.08
N LYS A 123 -3.96 -13.74 7.52
CA LYS A 123 -2.95 -14.79 7.54
C LYS A 123 -1.80 -14.43 6.59
N ARG A 124 -0.63 -14.13 7.16
CA ARG A 124 0.61 -14.05 6.40
C ARG A 124 0.88 -15.40 5.72
N LEU A 125 1.28 -15.33 4.45
CA LEU A 125 1.68 -16.52 3.70
C LEU A 125 2.87 -17.20 4.37
N GLN A 126 2.88 -18.54 4.33
CA GLN A 126 3.99 -19.33 4.86
C GLN A 126 5.06 -19.46 3.77
N SER A 127 5.74 -18.34 3.53
CA SER A 127 6.72 -18.22 2.44
C SER A 127 8.16 -18.22 2.94
N LYS A 128 9.06 -18.71 2.10
CA LYS A 128 10.50 -18.50 2.23
C LYS A 128 10.85 -17.13 1.68
N GLN A 129 11.99 -16.60 2.12
CA GLN A 129 12.56 -15.37 1.56
C GLN A 129 12.73 -15.49 0.03
N PRO A 130 12.20 -14.56 -0.77
CA PRO A 130 12.36 -14.56 -2.22
C PRO A 130 13.82 -14.49 -2.67
N ASN A 131 14.13 -15.06 -3.84
CA ASN A 131 15.47 -14.99 -4.41
C ASN A 131 15.72 -13.62 -5.06
N LEU A 132 15.98 -12.62 -4.22
CA LEU A 132 16.26 -11.24 -4.63
C LEU A 132 17.61 -10.78 -4.08
N PRO A 133 18.25 -9.76 -4.69
CA PRO A 133 19.52 -9.24 -4.20
C PRO A 133 19.43 -8.77 -2.74
N LYS A 134 20.43 -9.08 -1.92
CA LYS A 134 20.45 -8.73 -0.48
C LYS A 134 20.17 -7.25 -0.20
N LYS A 135 20.72 -6.36 -1.04
CA LYS A 135 20.49 -4.91 -0.98
C LYS A 135 19.01 -4.50 -0.97
N ILE A 136 18.13 -5.28 -1.59
CA ILE A 136 16.68 -5.04 -1.57
C ILE A 136 16.15 -5.23 -0.15
N PHE A 137 16.53 -6.32 0.52
CA PHE A 137 16.13 -6.60 1.90
C PHE A 137 16.71 -5.58 2.89
N ASP A 138 17.97 -5.21 2.71
CA ASP A 138 18.63 -4.21 3.55
C ASP A 138 17.95 -2.83 3.48
N LEU A 139 17.24 -2.56 2.37
CA LEU A 139 16.57 -1.28 2.10
C LEU A 139 15.11 -1.29 2.59
N ILE A 140 14.34 -2.34 2.31
CA ILE A 140 12.93 -2.45 2.78
C ILE A 140 12.82 -2.53 4.31
N ASN A 141 13.83 -3.06 4.99
CA ASN A 141 13.88 -3.14 6.45
C ASN A 141 14.18 -1.78 7.12
N LYS A 142 14.53 -0.74 6.35
CA LYS A 142 14.79 0.61 6.90
C LYS A 142 13.57 1.49 6.99
N PHE A 143 12.46 1.07 6.40
CA PHE A 143 11.21 1.82 6.49
C PHE A 143 10.69 1.81 7.93
N PRO A 144 9.86 2.78 8.32
CA PRO A 144 9.25 2.77 9.64
C PRO A 144 8.08 1.78 9.65
N ASP A 145 7.69 1.39 10.87
CA ASP A 145 6.46 0.66 11.15
C ASP A 145 5.62 1.45 12.15
N ASP A 146 4.34 1.62 11.85
CA ASP A 146 3.35 2.23 12.73
C ASP A 146 1.96 1.73 12.33
N LYS A 147 1.26 1.16 13.32
CA LYS A 147 -0.09 0.59 13.24
C LYS A 147 -1.16 1.59 12.77
N ASN A 148 -0.90 2.89 12.91
CA ASN A 148 -1.81 3.95 12.47
C ASN A 148 -1.76 4.17 10.94
N PHE A 149 -0.73 3.67 10.27
CA PHE A 149 -0.57 3.80 8.84
C PHE A 149 -0.88 2.51 8.10
N ILE A 150 -1.29 2.67 6.85
CA ILE A 150 -1.28 1.61 5.84
C ILE A 150 -0.28 1.96 4.75
N VAL A 151 0.37 0.95 4.17
CA VAL A 151 1.16 1.12 2.95
C VAL A 151 0.19 1.23 1.78
N LYS A 152 -0.09 2.46 1.36
CA LYS A 152 -1.01 2.75 0.26
C LYS A 152 -0.44 2.29 -1.08
N SER A 153 0.85 2.53 -1.28
CA SER A 153 1.62 2.09 -2.42
C SER A 153 3.08 1.97 -2.03
N PHE A 154 3.78 1.08 -2.71
CA PHE A 154 5.22 0.95 -2.59
C PHE A 154 5.85 0.70 -3.96
N PHE A 155 7.12 1.01 -4.07
CA PHE A 155 7.96 0.69 -5.20
C PHE A 155 9.33 0.30 -4.69
N VAL A 156 9.92 -0.75 -5.24
CA VAL A 156 11.28 -1.17 -4.93
C VAL A 156 11.95 -1.59 -6.23
N THR A 157 13.15 -1.07 -6.51
CA THR A 157 13.88 -1.39 -7.72
C THR A 157 15.33 -1.71 -7.42
N ASN A 158 15.81 -2.75 -8.08
CA ASN A 158 17.22 -2.93 -8.31
C ASN A 158 17.69 -1.85 -9.32
N CYS A 159 18.92 -1.39 -9.21
CA CYS A 159 19.52 -0.46 -10.16
C CYS A 159 20.63 -1.16 -10.95
N PRO A 160 20.88 -0.74 -12.21
CA PRO A 160 21.89 -1.37 -13.05
C PRO A 160 23.30 -1.11 -12.51
N ASP A 161 24.14 -2.12 -12.54
CA ASP A 161 25.56 -1.98 -12.20
C ASP A 161 26.26 -1.06 -13.22
N SER A 162 25.97 -1.26 -14.51
CA SER A 162 26.47 -0.45 -15.63
C SER A 162 25.42 0.48 -16.23
N LEU A 163 25.83 1.70 -16.60
CA LEU A 163 24.96 2.66 -17.30
C LEU A 163 24.47 2.16 -18.67
N THR A 164 25.19 1.23 -19.30
CA THR A 164 24.79 0.60 -20.57
C THR A 164 23.49 -0.18 -20.45
N ASP A 165 23.20 -0.71 -19.26
CA ASP A 165 22.02 -1.53 -18.99
C ASP A 165 20.79 -0.73 -18.57
N ILE A 166 20.87 0.60 -18.47
CA ILE A 166 19.75 1.42 -18.01
C ILE A 166 18.48 1.19 -18.85
N GLY A 167 18.61 0.87 -20.14
CA GLY A 167 17.48 0.56 -21.01
C GLY A 167 16.66 -0.66 -20.57
N LYS A 168 17.29 -1.65 -19.93
CA LYS A 168 16.60 -2.84 -19.37
C LYS A 168 15.68 -2.48 -18.19
N TYR A 169 15.99 -1.38 -17.50
CA TYR A 169 15.25 -0.87 -16.35
C TYR A 169 14.19 0.17 -16.73
N ARG A 170 13.85 0.31 -18.02
CA ARG A 170 12.91 1.31 -18.53
C ARG A 170 11.53 1.24 -17.89
N VAL A 171 11.07 0.05 -17.50
CA VAL A 171 9.82 -0.13 -16.77
C VAL A 171 9.86 0.63 -15.44
N SER A 172 10.98 0.55 -14.71
CA SER A 172 11.16 1.22 -13.41
C SER A 172 11.05 2.73 -13.51
N TYR A 173 11.61 3.40 -14.52
CA TYR A 173 11.64 4.87 -14.56
C TYR A 173 10.65 5.54 -15.53
N ARG A 174 9.96 4.78 -16.39
CA ARG A 174 9.04 5.34 -17.41
C ARG A 174 7.58 4.95 -17.19
N ASP A 175 7.33 3.71 -16.77
CA ASP A 175 5.99 3.13 -16.77
C ASP A 175 5.34 3.17 -15.38
N ILE A 176 6.14 3.45 -14.34
CA ILE A 176 5.70 3.61 -12.95
C ILE A 176 5.73 5.10 -12.60
N LYS A 177 4.66 5.57 -11.95
CA LYS A 177 4.59 6.92 -11.41
C LYS A 177 5.18 6.91 -10.01
N HIS A 178 6.24 7.69 -9.82
CA HIS A 178 6.90 7.91 -8.54
C HIS A 178 6.46 9.24 -7.94
N ASP A 179 6.58 9.35 -6.64
CA ASP A 179 6.37 10.57 -5.86
C ASP A 179 7.71 11.04 -5.27
N LEU A 180 8.73 11.15 -6.13
CA LEU A 180 10.03 11.73 -5.80
C LEU A 180 9.92 13.25 -5.58
N PRO A 181 10.87 13.85 -4.83
CA PRO A 181 10.97 15.30 -4.72
C PRO A 181 11.12 16.01 -6.07
N ARG A 182 10.69 17.28 -6.11
CA ARG A 182 10.74 18.09 -7.33
C ARG A 182 12.17 18.19 -7.85
N GLY A 183 12.36 18.09 -9.18
CA GLY A 183 13.69 18.14 -9.81
C GLY A 183 14.47 16.82 -9.75
N ILE A 184 14.00 15.84 -8.98
CA ILE A 184 14.61 14.52 -8.88
C ILE A 184 13.89 13.56 -9.83
N TYR A 185 14.66 12.96 -10.73
CA TYR A 185 14.13 12.04 -11.74
C TYR A 185 14.67 10.63 -11.50
N MET A 186 13.77 9.63 -11.48
CA MET A 186 14.10 8.22 -11.21
C MET A 186 15.26 7.73 -12.09
N GLN A 187 15.24 8.03 -13.39
CA GLN A 187 16.32 7.62 -14.30
C GLN A 187 17.69 8.20 -13.90
N SER A 188 17.76 9.43 -13.40
CA SER A 188 19.02 10.06 -12.94
C SER A 188 19.47 9.48 -11.60
N LEU A 189 18.51 9.21 -10.71
CA LEU A 189 18.76 8.62 -9.39
C LEU A 189 19.27 7.18 -9.51
N MET A 190 18.67 6.36 -10.37
CA MET A 190 19.11 4.97 -10.62
C MET A 190 20.57 4.89 -11.09
N LYS A 191 21.08 5.89 -11.82
CA LYS A 191 22.50 5.93 -12.24
C LYS A 191 23.47 6.05 -11.08
N LYS A 192 23.03 6.61 -9.95
CA LYS A 192 23.82 6.90 -8.74
C LYS A 192 23.58 5.86 -7.64
N SER A 193 22.68 4.91 -7.85
CA SER A 193 22.13 4.06 -6.79
C SER A 193 22.35 2.58 -7.08
N ASN A 194 22.46 1.78 -6.03
CA ASN A 194 22.45 0.33 -6.07
C ASN A 194 21.02 -0.22 -6.02
N ALA A 195 20.15 0.42 -5.24
CA ALA A 195 18.73 0.11 -5.09
C ALA A 195 17.97 1.36 -4.62
N ILE A 196 16.68 1.40 -4.92
CA ILE A 196 15.77 2.48 -4.50
C ILE A 196 14.46 1.84 -4.03
N ALA A 197 13.89 2.34 -2.95
CA ALA A 197 12.50 2.09 -2.61
C ALA A 197 11.76 3.37 -2.23
N GLU A 198 10.48 3.38 -2.52
CA GLU A 198 9.51 4.41 -2.18
C GLU A 198 8.35 3.73 -1.47
N ALA A 199 7.86 4.33 -0.38
CA ALA A 199 6.62 3.94 0.27
C ALA A 199 5.77 5.19 0.54
N ILE A 200 4.50 5.10 0.14
CA ILE A 200 3.50 6.12 0.46
C ILE A 200 2.62 5.55 1.56
N TYR A 201 2.74 6.13 2.74
CA TYR A 201 1.91 5.81 3.89
C TYR A 201 0.65 6.69 3.87
N GLU A 202 -0.47 6.11 4.27
CA GLU A 202 -1.72 6.83 4.50
C GLU A 202 -2.19 6.55 5.92
N ASP A 203 -2.46 7.60 6.67
CA ASP A 203 -3.08 7.46 7.99
C ASP A 203 -4.46 6.81 7.81
N ASN A 204 -4.69 5.69 8.47
CA ASN A 204 -5.87 4.85 8.24
C ASN A 204 -7.20 5.54 8.62
N LEU A 205 -7.13 6.54 9.52
CA LEU A 205 -8.28 7.30 10.00
C LEU A 205 -8.41 8.61 9.20
N PHE A 206 -7.42 9.50 9.30
CA PHE A 206 -7.46 10.86 8.76
C PHE A 206 -7.23 10.92 7.25
N GLY A 207 -6.45 9.98 6.70
CA GLY A 207 -6.10 9.95 5.28
C GLY A 207 -4.90 10.80 4.89
N ASP A 208 -4.26 11.46 5.86
CA ASP A 208 -3.02 12.21 5.68
C ASP A 208 -1.92 11.30 5.13
N ARG A 209 -1.10 11.83 4.21
CA ARG A 209 -0.08 11.03 3.56
C ARG A 209 1.32 11.50 3.85
N ILE A 210 2.25 10.55 3.87
CA ILE A 210 3.68 10.82 3.86
C ILE A 210 4.33 9.86 2.86
N THR A 211 5.21 10.41 2.03
CA THR A 211 6.03 9.65 1.11
C THR A 211 7.44 9.60 1.65
N ILE A 212 8.02 8.40 1.73
CA ILE A 212 9.39 8.17 2.13
C ILE A 212 10.09 7.43 0.99
N ASP A 213 11.22 7.98 0.54
CA ASP A 213 12.14 7.31 -0.37
C ASP A 213 13.41 6.95 0.39
N ILE A 214 13.87 5.72 0.25
CA ILE A 214 15.19 5.30 0.73
C ILE A 214 16.00 4.82 -0.48
N VAL A 215 17.20 5.34 -0.61
CA VAL A 215 18.08 5.11 -1.74
C VAL A 215 19.41 4.61 -1.22
N GLU A 216 19.83 3.42 -1.65
CA GLU A 216 21.19 2.96 -1.43
C GLU A 216 22.08 3.50 -2.54
N LEU A 217 23.03 4.37 -2.19
CA LEU A 217 23.96 5.01 -3.11
C LEU A 217 25.13 4.08 -3.47
N LYS A 218 25.69 4.26 -4.67
CA LYS A 218 26.96 3.62 -5.05
C LYS A 218 28.12 4.26 -4.26
N ASP A 219 29.24 3.55 -4.07
CA ASP A 219 30.38 4.14 -3.33
C ASP A 219 31.07 5.29 -4.10
N ASN A 220 31.07 5.23 -5.44
CA ASN A 220 31.83 6.15 -6.31
C ASN A 220 30.95 6.82 -7.39
N PHE A 221 29.76 7.28 -7.03
CA PHE A 221 28.91 8.00 -7.98
C PHE A 221 29.36 9.44 -8.20
N ASN A 222 29.26 9.92 -9.44
CA ASN A 222 29.59 11.30 -9.76
C ASN A 222 28.37 12.21 -9.58
N LEU A 223 28.53 13.28 -8.80
CA LEU A 223 27.55 14.35 -8.61
C LEU A 223 27.71 15.52 -9.60
N GLY A 224 28.75 15.50 -10.43
CA GLY A 224 29.17 16.65 -11.25
C GLY A 224 29.84 17.76 -10.44
N LEU A 225 30.30 17.45 -9.23
CA LEU A 225 31.09 18.36 -8.39
C LEU A 225 32.51 18.48 -8.99
N LEU A 226 33.14 19.66 -8.81
CA LEU A 226 34.50 19.92 -9.29
C LEU A 226 35.48 18.84 -8.79
N ASP A 227 36.43 18.44 -9.66
CA ASP A 227 37.43 17.43 -9.35
C ASP A 227 38.15 17.75 -8.02
N GLY A 228 38.10 16.81 -7.07
CA GLY A 228 38.78 16.90 -5.77
C GLY A 228 37.88 17.15 -4.56
N GLN A 229 36.58 17.39 -4.71
CA GLN A 229 35.67 17.42 -3.54
C GLN A 229 35.34 16.01 -3.04
N GLN A 230 35.56 15.77 -1.74
CA GLN A 230 35.15 14.53 -1.09
C GLN A 230 33.61 14.46 -1.04
N LEU A 231 33.05 13.31 -1.42
CA LEU A 231 31.64 12.98 -1.20
C LEU A 231 31.40 12.85 0.30
N THR A 232 30.84 13.89 0.90
CA THR A 232 30.36 13.90 2.29
C THR A 232 28.85 13.83 2.32
N SER A 233 28.26 13.38 3.43
CA SER A 233 26.80 13.37 3.60
C SER A 233 26.19 14.75 3.37
N GLU A 234 26.86 15.82 3.82
CA GLU A 234 26.39 17.20 3.62
C GLU A 234 26.41 17.62 2.15
N ASN A 235 27.47 17.30 1.40
CA ASN A 235 27.57 17.66 -0.02
C ASN A 235 26.53 16.93 -0.86
N ILE A 236 26.29 15.64 -0.56
CA ILE A 236 25.25 14.84 -1.23
C ILE A 236 23.87 15.42 -0.93
N ALA A 237 23.57 15.68 0.35
CA ALA A 237 22.27 16.25 0.74
C ALA A 237 22.05 17.63 0.12
N ASN A 238 23.10 18.48 0.09
CA ASN A 238 23.01 19.82 -0.52
C ASN A 238 22.74 19.72 -2.02
N TYR A 239 23.42 18.82 -2.74
CA TYR A 239 23.18 18.62 -4.17
C TYR A 239 21.69 18.34 -4.47
N PHE A 240 21.06 17.42 -3.75
CA PHE A 240 19.65 17.13 -3.97
C PHE A 240 18.71 18.24 -3.49
N ALA A 241 19.08 18.98 -2.44
CA ALA A 241 18.35 20.16 -2.00
C ALA A 241 18.38 21.29 -3.07
N GLU A 242 19.53 21.55 -3.69
CA GLU A 242 19.63 22.52 -4.78
C GLU A 242 18.80 22.10 -5.99
N LEU A 243 18.81 20.80 -6.35
CA LEU A 243 17.96 20.31 -7.45
C LEU A 243 16.47 20.63 -7.24
N ILE A 244 15.99 20.67 -5.99
CA ILE A 244 14.61 21.06 -5.67
C ILE A 244 14.42 22.56 -5.87
N LEU A 245 15.32 23.38 -5.34
CA LEU A 245 15.27 24.85 -5.46
C LEU A 245 15.37 25.32 -6.91
N ASP A 246 16.25 24.71 -7.70
CA ASP A 246 16.52 25.04 -9.11
C ASP A 246 15.35 24.74 -10.06
N THR A 247 14.25 24.14 -9.56
CA THR A 247 13.10 23.76 -10.40
C THR A 247 12.12 24.90 -10.69
N GLY A 248 12.37 26.11 -10.19
CA GLY A 248 11.59 27.29 -10.52
C GLY A 248 11.99 28.52 -9.73
N ASN A 249 11.40 29.66 -10.09
CA ASN A 249 11.54 30.89 -9.31
C ASN A 249 10.39 30.96 -8.31
N TYR A 250 10.67 30.73 -7.03
CA TYR A 250 9.64 30.71 -5.99
C TYR A 250 9.47 32.07 -5.33
N VAL A 251 8.22 32.38 -4.96
CA VAL A 251 7.91 33.58 -4.14
C VAL A 251 8.50 33.43 -2.73
N PHE A 252 8.53 32.19 -2.24
CA PHE A 252 9.16 31.81 -1.00
C PHE A 252 9.91 30.49 -1.21
N GLU A 253 11.15 30.48 -0.75
CA GLU A 253 11.99 29.30 -0.61
C GLU A 253 12.81 29.42 0.66
N ASP A 254 13.02 28.29 1.33
CA ASP A 254 13.87 28.18 2.51
C ASP A 254 14.61 26.85 2.48
N LYS A 255 15.83 26.85 3.02
CA LYS A 255 16.71 25.69 3.11
C LYS A 255 17.40 25.69 4.46
N LEU A 256 16.93 24.83 5.36
CA LEU A 256 17.43 24.72 6.72
C LEU A 256 18.27 23.45 6.89
N LYS A 257 19.47 23.59 7.45
CA LYS A 257 20.26 22.44 7.88
C LYS A 257 19.52 21.70 8.99
N ILE A 258 19.46 20.38 8.88
CA ILE A 258 18.80 19.53 9.88
C ILE A 258 19.63 18.27 10.14
N ASN A 259 19.46 17.75 11.36
CA ASN A 259 20.05 16.52 11.81
C ASN A 259 18.98 15.67 12.49
N ILE A 260 18.87 14.40 12.11
CA ILE A 260 17.91 13.46 12.70
C ILE A 260 18.64 12.17 13.03
N SER A 261 18.40 11.63 14.22
CA SER A 261 18.98 10.35 14.64
C SER A 261 17.96 9.24 14.36
N SER A 262 18.40 8.20 13.66
CA SER A 262 17.58 7.03 13.31
C SER A 262 18.49 5.78 13.25
N PHE A 263 18.27 4.82 12.33
CA PHE A 263 19.19 3.67 12.12
C PHE A 263 20.66 4.10 11.96
N GLN A 264 20.88 5.34 11.49
CA GLN A 264 22.12 6.08 11.64
C GLN A 264 21.79 7.56 11.89
N LYS A 265 22.82 8.35 12.24
CA LYS A 265 22.73 9.81 12.19
C LYS A 265 22.56 10.25 10.73
N LEU A 266 21.46 10.94 10.44
CA LEU A 266 21.13 11.49 9.14
C LEU A 266 21.40 13.00 9.14
N ASN A 267 22.20 13.46 8.18
CA ASN A 267 22.54 14.88 8.02
C ASN A 267 21.95 15.38 6.70
N GLY A 268 21.39 16.59 6.68
CA GLY A 268 20.96 17.17 5.42
C GLY A 268 20.16 18.45 5.57
N TYR A 269 19.13 18.58 4.74
CA TYR A 269 18.39 19.82 4.59
C TYR A 269 16.88 19.60 4.56
N LYS A 270 16.16 20.46 5.25
CA LYS A 270 14.73 20.70 5.04
C LYS A 270 14.60 21.82 4.02
N VAL A 271 13.97 21.54 2.89
CA VAL A 271 13.71 22.50 1.82
C VAL A 271 12.22 22.78 1.78
N THR A 272 11.85 24.05 1.91
CA THR A 272 10.44 24.48 1.80
C THR A 272 10.32 25.43 0.62
N ILE A 273 9.38 25.16 -0.28
CA ILE A 273 9.10 26.02 -1.45
C ILE A 273 7.62 26.35 -1.54
N GLN A 274 7.31 27.48 -2.17
CA GLN A 274 5.94 27.86 -2.50
C GLN A 274 5.71 27.73 -4.03
N PRO A 275 5.32 26.54 -4.53
CA PRO A 275 5.30 26.26 -5.96
C PRO A 275 4.14 26.90 -6.73
N LYS A 276 3.11 27.41 -6.03
CA LYS A 276 1.96 28.09 -6.63
C LYS A 276 1.93 29.53 -6.15
N ASN A 277 1.48 30.46 -6.99
CA ASN A 277 1.28 31.87 -6.63
C ASN A 277 0.21 32.10 -5.54
N ASN A 278 -0.46 31.05 -5.06
CA ASN A 278 -1.33 31.13 -3.87
C ASN A 278 -0.46 31.08 -2.61
N LYS A 279 -0.64 32.06 -1.70
CA LYS A 279 0.20 32.30 -0.51
C LYS A 279 0.22 31.17 0.51
N GLU A 280 -0.76 30.27 0.48
CA GLU A 280 -0.94 29.26 1.54
C GLU A 280 -0.38 27.87 1.19
N TYR A 281 0.06 27.65 -0.06
CA TYR A 281 0.50 26.32 -0.48
C TYR A 281 2.02 26.18 -0.41
N LEU A 282 2.51 25.72 0.74
CA LEU A 282 3.90 25.34 0.95
C LEU A 282 4.09 23.84 0.68
N ARG A 283 5.26 23.48 0.15
CA ARG A 283 5.73 22.10 0.08
C ARG A 283 7.06 21.98 0.78
N THR A 284 7.16 21.01 1.67
CA THR A 284 8.38 20.72 2.43
C THR A 284 8.94 19.36 2.01
N TYR A 285 10.26 19.33 1.83
CA TYR A 285 11.03 18.15 1.47
C TYR A 285 12.19 18.00 2.47
N PHE A 286 12.34 16.81 3.03
CA PHE A 286 13.53 16.44 3.79
C PHE A 286 14.48 15.70 2.86
N CYS A 287 15.71 16.18 2.72
CA CYS A 287 16.78 15.57 1.93
C CYS A 287 17.91 15.20 2.89
N LEU A 288 17.99 13.94 3.28
CA LEU A 288 18.84 13.47 4.37
C LEU A 288 19.79 12.39 3.89
N VAL A 289 21.03 12.41 4.36
CA VAL A 289 22.04 11.42 3.99
C VAL A 289 22.66 10.82 5.25
N SER A 290 22.79 9.49 5.27
CA SER A 290 23.41 8.77 6.36
C SER A 290 24.87 9.18 6.56
N LYS A 291 25.35 9.05 7.80
CA LYS A 291 26.71 9.42 8.20
C LYS A 291 27.79 8.74 7.34
N ASP A 292 27.55 7.51 6.90
CA ASP A 292 28.46 6.76 6.02
C ASP A 292 28.30 7.07 4.52
N SER A 293 27.43 8.02 4.18
CA SER A 293 27.11 8.43 2.81
C SER A 293 26.53 7.33 1.92
N LYS A 294 26.06 6.22 2.50
CA LYS A 294 25.48 5.08 1.75
C LYS A 294 23.99 5.19 1.50
N TYR A 295 23.26 5.88 2.36
CA TYR A 295 21.80 6.00 2.26
C TYR A 295 21.38 7.45 2.10
N LEU A 296 20.55 7.69 1.10
CA LEU A 296 19.84 8.95 0.90
C LEU A 296 18.36 8.70 1.20
N VAL A 297 17.79 9.55 2.05
CA VAL A 297 16.40 9.50 2.47
C VAL A 297 15.72 10.77 2.02
N PHE A 298 14.62 10.62 1.27
CA PHE A 298 13.67 11.69 1.06
C PHE A 298 12.42 11.46 1.89
N SER A 299 11.87 12.53 2.43
CA SER A 299 10.55 12.49 3.04
C SER A 299 9.77 13.75 2.68
N GLN A 300 8.50 13.59 2.33
CA GLN A 300 7.61 14.70 2.00
C GLN A 300 6.17 14.41 2.41
N SER A 301 5.47 15.49 2.79
CA SER A 301 4.03 15.50 3.02
C SER A 301 3.49 16.91 2.80
N THR A 302 2.25 17.02 2.36
CA THR A 302 1.48 18.28 2.38
C THR A 302 0.48 18.35 3.52
N ASP A 303 0.33 17.24 4.26
CA ASP A 303 -0.76 17.04 5.21
C ASP A 303 -0.21 17.01 6.65
N LYS A 304 1.04 16.58 6.83
CA LYS A 304 1.73 16.48 8.12
C LYS A 304 2.61 17.69 8.43
N LYS A 305 2.72 18.02 9.71
CA LYS A 305 3.64 19.03 10.23
C LYS A 305 5.07 18.50 10.25
N ASP A 306 6.03 19.42 10.29
CA ASP A 306 7.46 19.09 10.31
C ASP A 306 7.83 18.14 11.47
N ASP A 307 7.34 18.39 12.68
CA ASP A 307 7.64 17.55 13.86
C ASP A 307 7.10 16.12 13.71
N GLU A 308 5.92 15.95 13.09
CA GLU A 308 5.34 14.63 12.81
C GLU A 308 6.14 13.88 11.73
N ILE A 309 6.65 14.61 10.73
CA ILE A 309 7.54 14.01 9.72
C ILE A 309 8.86 13.59 10.36
N ILE A 310 9.42 14.41 11.25
CA ILE A 310 10.67 14.10 11.97
C ILE A 310 10.49 12.84 12.82
N GLU A 311 9.41 12.73 13.61
CA GLU A 311 9.12 11.55 14.43
C GLU A 311 9.07 10.26 13.58
N ILE A 312 8.45 10.32 12.40
CA ILE A 312 8.41 9.18 11.47
C ILE A 312 9.81 8.83 10.94
N ILE A 313 10.65 9.84 10.67
CA ILE A 313 12.03 9.63 10.20
C ILE A 313 12.92 9.07 11.32
N GLU A 314 12.69 9.44 12.57
CA GLU A 314 13.44 8.90 13.71
C GLU A 314 13.27 7.38 13.81
N ASN A 315 12.06 6.88 13.56
CA ASN A 315 11.72 5.45 13.60
C ASN A 315 12.26 4.60 12.42
N LEU A 316 12.99 5.17 11.45
CA LEU A 316 13.54 4.40 10.33
C LEU A 316 14.52 3.32 10.81
N GLY A 317 14.28 2.07 10.41
CA GLY A 317 15.16 0.93 10.68
C GLY A 317 15.20 0.47 12.14
N GLU A 318 14.21 0.85 12.94
CA GLU A 318 14.00 0.31 14.30
C GLU A 318 13.23 -1.02 14.31
N THR A 319 12.55 -1.35 13.20
CA THR A 319 11.66 -2.51 13.07
C THR A 319 11.99 -3.34 11.82
N ASP A 320 11.12 -4.30 11.47
CA ASP A 320 11.20 -5.07 10.22
C ASP A 320 10.81 -4.25 8.97
N GLY A 321 10.51 -2.96 9.14
CA GLY A 321 10.16 -2.00 8.09
C GLY A 321 8.95 -2.43 7.27
N LEU A 322 9.08 -2.44 5.93
CA LEU A 322 7.94 -2.82 5.08
C LEU A 322 7.42 -4.24 5.34
N ASN A 323 8.26 -5.13 5.89
CA ASN A 323 7.85 -6.51 6.23
C ASN A 323 6.86 -6.57 7.41
N SER A 324 6.71 -5.50 8.19
CA SER A 324 5.67 -5.39 9.20
C SER A 324 4.27 -5.27 8.61
N TYR A 325 4.14 -4.80 7.36
CA TYR A 325 2.85 -4.56 6.73
C TYR A 325 2.40 -5.78 5.91
N ASP A 326 1.23 -6.34 6.25
CA ASP A 326 0.71 -7.54 5.58
C ASP A 326 0.46 -7.33 4.07
N GLU A 327 0.06 -6.12 3.65
CA GLU A 327 -0.14 -5.77 2.24
C GLU A 327 1.17 -5.81 1.44
N PHE A 328 2.27 -5.45 2.07
CA PHE A 328 3.60 -5.58 1.48
C PHE A 328 4.07 -7.03 1.55
N TYR A 329 4.06 -7.63 2.74
CA TYR A 329 4.58 -8.98 2.98
C TYR A 329 3.92 -10.00 2.06
N ASN A 330 2.59 -10.05 2.04
CA ASN A 330 1.86 -11.05 1.26
C ASN A 330 2.07 -10.88 -0.25
N ALA A 331 2.39 -9.68 -0.75
CA ALA A 331 2.64 -9.47 -2.16
C ALA A 331 4.12 -9.62 -2.55
N PHE A 332 5.05 -9.33 -1.63
CA PHE A 332 6.48 -9.43 -1.86
C PHE A 332 6.97 -10.88 -1.72
N TYR A 333 6.44 -11.62 -0.73
CA TYR A 333 6.82 -12.99 -0.44
C TYR A 333 6.11 -14.05 -1.31
N THR A 334 5.26 -13.65 -2.26
CA THR A 334 4.75 -14.54 -3.32
C THR A 334 5.78 -14.76 -4.43
N ILE A 335 6.77 -13.86 -4.55
CA ILE A 335 7.90 -14.02 -5.47
C ILE A 335 8.65 -15.30 -5.11
N PRO A 336 9.08 -16.11 -6.10
CA PRO A 336 9.70 -17.40 -5.86
C PRO A 336 11.04 -17.26 -5.10
N ALA A 337 11.26 -18.17 -4.15
CA ALA A 337 12.56 -18.39 -3.53
C ALA A 337 13.51 -19.22 -4.42
N ASN A 338 12.96 -19.98 -5.39
CA ASN A 338 13.71 -20.68 -6.42
C ASN A 338 12.81 -20.86 -7.65
N CYS A 339 13.34 -20.67 -8.84
CA CYS A 339 12.61 -20.84 -10.10
C CYS A 339 13.55 -21.31 -11.19
N GLY A 340 13.06 -22.16 -12.12
CA GLY A 340 13.83 -22.56 -13.31
C GLY A 340 14.02 -21.44 -14.35
N VAL A 341 13.62 -20.21 -14.03
CA VAL A 341 13.80 -19.01 -14.86
C VAL A 341 14.64 -18.02 -14.06
N GLU A 342 15.90 -17.86 -14.45
CA GLU A 342 16.93 -17.07 -13.74
C GLU A 342 17.06 -15.64 -14.31
N ASP A 343 15.93 -14.98 -14.57
CA ASP A 343 15.94 -13.62 -15.10
C ASP A 343 16.16 -12.59 -14.00
N THR A 344 16.78 -11.47 -14.35
CA THR A 344 17.15 -10.43 -13.39
C THR A 344 15.91 -9.71 -12.88
N PHE A 345 15.76 -9.65 -11.55
CA PHE A 345 14.76 -8.79 -10.93
C PHE A 345 15.08 -7.30 -11.19
N ILE A 346 14.07 -6.60 -11.72
CA ILE A 346 14.14 -5.18 -12.06
C ILE A 346 13.47 -4.35 -10.98
N SER A 347 12.17 -4.56 -10.76
CA SER A 347 11.40 -3.82 -9.77
C SER A 347 10.14 -4.53 -9.35
N ILE A 348 9.59 -4.14 -8.20
CA ILE A 348 8.23 -4.46 -7.76
C ILE A 348 7.53 -3.15 -7.40
N TYR A 349 6.26 -3.03 -7.75
CA TYR A 349 5.45 -1.89 -7.35
C TYR A 349 4.03 -2.32 -7.01
N SER A 350 3.41 -1.62 -6.07
CA SER A 350 2.02 -1.87 -5.67
C SER A 350 1.20 -0.60 -5.74
N LYS A 351 -0.06 -0.76 -6.13
CA LYS A 351 -1.07 0.31 -6.11
C LYS A 351 -2.44 -0.25 -5.79
N LYS A 352 -3.24 0.56 -5.11
CA LYS A 352 -4.67 0.30 -4.97
C LYS A 352 -5.41 0.56 -6.28
N LEU A 353 -6.30 -0.33 -6.66
CA LEU A 353 -7.11 -0.23 -7.87
C LEU A 353 -8.24 0.79 -7.68
N THR A 354 -8.36 1.72 -8.64
CA THR A 354 -9.38 2.77 -8.64
C THR A 354 -10.32 2.61 -9.83
N ASN A 355 -11.31 3.50 -9.96
CA ASN A 355 -12.23 3.51 -11.10
C ASN A 355 -11.55 3.63 -12.48
N ASP A 356 -10.31 4.13 -12.54
CA ASP A 356 -9.53 4.10 -13.78
C ASP A 356 -9.24 2.66 -14.27
N TYR A 357 -9.08 1.70 -13.35
CA TYR A 357 -8.87 0.29 -13.67
C TYR A 357 -10.05 -0.30 -14.44
N THR A 358 -11.27 -0.08 -13.93
CA THR A 358 -12.51 -0.60 -14.52
C THR A 358 -12.84 0.10 -15.84
N ARG A 359 -12.61 1.41 -15.94
CA ARG A 359 -12.78 2.19 -17.18
C ARG A 359 -11.96 1.61 -18.33
N ARG A 360 -10.69 1.27 -18.08
CA ARG A 360 -9.79 0.65 -19.08
C ARG A 360 -10.21 -0.75 -19.52
N ARG A 361 -11.14 -1.38 -18.79
CA ARG A 361 -11.67 -2.73 -19.05
C ARG A 361 -13.14 -2.69 -19.46
N GLY A 362 -13.63 -1.54 -19.92
CA GLY A 362 -15.00 -1.38 -20.39
C GLY A 362 -16.05 -1.61 -19.30
N TYR A 363 -15.70 -1.37 -18.04
CA TYR A 363 -16.58 -1.57 -16.88
C TYR A 363 -17.11 -3.01 -16.74
N ALA A 364 -16.30 -4.01 -17.11
CA ALA A 364 -16.64 -5.41 -16.88
C ALA A 364 -16.98 -5.67 -15.40
N LYS A 365 -17.92 -6.59 -15.15
CA LYS A 365 -18.40 -6.89 -13.79
C LYS A 365 -17.25 -7.27 -12.84
N TRP A 366 -16.37 -8.17 -13.27
CA TRP A 366 -15.17 -8.55 -12.51
C TRP A 366 -14.26 -7.34 -12.23
N SER A 367 -14.06 -6.44 -13.20
CA SER A 367 -13.14 -5.30 -13.02
C SER A 367 -13.68 -4.23 -12.08
N LYS A 368 -15.01 -4.10 -11.94
CA LYS A 368 -15.62 -3.27 -10.90
C LYS A 368 -15.35 -3.85 -9.51
N LYS A 369 -15.50 -5.17 -9.34
CA LYS A 369 -15.24 -5.86 -8.08
C LYS A 369 -13.79 -5.85 -7.63
N MET A 370 -12.84 -5.60 -8.54
CA MET A 370 -11.44 -5.41 -8.18
C MET A 370 -11.12 -4.01 -7.62
N VAL A 371 -12.02 -3.03 -7.73
CA VAL A 371 -11.77 -1.67 -7.22
C VAL A 371 -11.65 -1.69 -5.70
N GLY A 372 -10.65 -1.01 -5.16
CA GLY A 372 -10.36 -0.99 -3.72
C GLY A 372 -9.42 -2.10 -3.25
N HIS A 373 -9.08 -3.07 -4.11
CA HIS A 373 -8.05 -4.08 -3.85
C HIS A 373 -6.68 -3.61 -4.33
N TRP A 374 -5.61 -4.33 -3.93
CA TRP A 374 -4.25 -4.02 -4.33
C TRP A 374 -3.83 -4.84 -5.55
N GLN A 375 -3.11 -4.18 -6.46
CA GLN A 375 -2.34 -4.83 -7.52
C GLN A 375 -0.86 -4.57 -7.26
N THR A 376 -0.10 -5.65 -7.11
CA THR A 376 1.37 -5.61 -7.03
C THR A 376 1.96 -6.27 -8.27
N THR A 377 2.91 -5.64 -8.95
CA THR A 377 3.56 -6.17 -10.15
C THR A 377 5.07 -6.19 -9.96
N ALA A 378 5.67 -7.37 -10.07
CA ALA A 378 7.13 -7.56 -10.13
C ALA A 378 7.57 -7.73 -11.59
N ASN A 379 8.62 -7.02 -11.98
CA ASN A 379 9.18 -6.97 -13.33
C ASN A 379 10.56 -7.60 -13.36
N PHE A 380 10.81 -8.33 -14.44
CA PHE A 380 12.05 -9.05 -14.67
C PHE A 380 12.57 -8.78 -16.08
N ASN A 381 13.86 -9.00 -16.28
CA ASN A 381 14.49 -8.94 -17.60
C ASN A 381 15.52 -10.07 -17.73
N GLY A 382 15.37 -10.87 -18.78
CA GLY A 382 16.29 -11.94 -19.14
C GLY A 382 16.96 -11.70 -20.50
N GLU A 383 18.10 -12.35 -20.73
CA GLU A 383 18.76 -12.34 -22.05
C GLU A 383 17.88 -13.01 -23.12
N ASP A 384 17.28 -14.16 -22.79
CA ASP A 384 16.42 -14.91 -23.71
C ASP A 384 14.96 -14.45 -23.69
N ASN A 385 14.45 -14.16 -22.49
CA ASN A 385 13.03 -13.89 -22.27
C ASN A 385 12.68 -12.41 -22.45
N ASN A 386 13.67 -11.52 -22.54
CA ASN A 386 13.48 -10.07 -22.50
C ASN A 386 12.65 -9.65 -21.27
N SER A 387 11.89 -8.57 -21.37
CA SER A 387 11.07 -8.05 -20.29
C SER A 387 9.79 -8.85 -20.10
N TRP A 388 9.50 -9.19 -18.86
CA TRP A 388 8.23 -9.80 -18.45
C TRP A 388 7.89 -9.40 -17.03
N SER A 389 6.67 -9.70 -16.60
CA SER A 389 6.22 -9.38 -15.24
C SER A 389 5.29 -10.44 -14.68
N VAL A 390 5.18 -10.48 -13.35
CA VAL A 390 4.13 -11.18 -12.62
C VAL A 390 3.35 -10.17 -11.79
N SER A 391 2.04 -10.21 -11.88
CA SER A 391 1.11 -9.35 -11.15
C SER A 391 0.27 -10.17 -10.20
N PHE A 392 0.13 -9.70 -8.97
CA PHE A 392 -0.71 -10.25 -7.92
C PHE A 392 -1.82 -9.25 -7.62
N PHE A 393 -3.06 -9.69 -7.76
CA PHE A 393 -4.23 -8.94 -7.33
C PHE A 393 -4.71 -9.54 -6.01
N ASP A 394 -4.43 -8.85 -4.89
CA ASP A 394 -4.81 -9.32 -3.56
C ASP A 394 -6.28 -9.03 -3.29
N LEU A 395 -7.10 -10.09 -3.37
CA LEU A 395 -8.53 -10.04 -3.14
C LEU A 395 -8.91 -10.41 -1.71
N LEU A 396 -7.93 -10.42 -0.78
CA LEU A 396 -8.06 -10.59 0.66
C LEU A 396 -8.38 -12.01 1.12
N ASN A 397 -9.25 -12.73 0.39
CA ASN A 397 -9.63 -14.10 0.70
C ASN A 397 -10.02 -14.90 -0.56
N GLN A 398 -10.15 -16.22 -0.40
CA GLN A 398 -10.47 -17.13 -1.50
C GLN A 398 -11.89 -16.94 -2.05
N SER A 399 -12.89 -16.65 -1.21
CA SER A 399 -14.27 -16.44 -1.66
C SER A 399 -14.37 -15.27 -2.66
N ASN A 400 -13.61 -14.19 -2.43
CA ASN A 400 -13.50 -13.10 -3.38
C ASN A 400 -12.82 -13.52 -4.69
N VAL A 401 -11.81 -14.38 -4.64
CA VAL A 401 -11.16 -14.93 -5.84
C VAL A 401 -12.14 -15.80 -6.64
N GLU A 402 -12.90 -16.67 -5.99
CA GLU A 402 -13.90 -17.52 -6.64
C GLU A 402 -14.96 -16.66 -7.35
N LEU A 403 -15.53 -15.68 -6.65
CA LEU A 403 -16.52 -14.78 -7.25
C LEU A 403 -15.94 -13.96 -8.41
N ILE A 404 -14.78 -13.32 -8.21
CA ILE A 404 -14.25 -12.34 -9.18
C ILE A 404 -13.61 -13.04 -10.38
N TYR A 405 -12.82 -14.08 -10.13
CA TYR A 405 -12.10 -14.79 -11.18
C TYR A 405 -12.90 -15.95 -11.76
N ASN A 406 -13.33 -16.90 -10.92
CA ASN A 406 -13.94 -18.13 -11.42
C ASN A 406 -15.33 -17.88 -12.01
N ASP A 407 -16.15 -17.07 -11.36
CA ASP A 407 -17.52 -16.86 -11.81
C ASP A 407 -17.63 -15.75 -12.87
N LEU A 408 -16.89 -14.65 -12.69
CA LEU A 408 -17.05 -13.47 -13.55
C LEU A 408 -15.97 -13.37 -14.65
N TYR A 409 -14.70 -13.56 -14.32
CA TYR A 409 -13.61 -13.41 -15.30
C TYR A 409 -13.57 -14.59 -16.28
N LEU A 410 -13.53 -15.83 -15.80
CA LEU A 410 -13.46 -17.02 -16.66
C LEU A 410 -14.66 -17.10 -17.61
N ASP A 411 -15.86 -16.79 -17.13
CA ASP A 411 -17.06 -16.79 -17.97
C ASP A 411 -16.95 -15.81 -19.14
N SER A 412 -16.40 -14.61 -18.87
CA SER A 412 -16.13 -13.61 -19.91
C SER A 412 -15.08 -14.05 -20.95
N LYS A 413 -14.32 -15.11 -20.67
CA LYS A 413 -13.24 -15.62 -21.55
C LYS A 413 -13.59 -16.90 -22.29
N LYS A 414 -14.64 -17.64 -21.90
CA LYS A 414 -15.04 -18.91 -22.55
C LYS A 414 -15.24 -18.78 -24.07
N SER A 415 -15.77 -17.65 -24.52
CA SER A 415 -16.07 -17.38 -25.94
C SER A 415 -15.06 -16.44 -26.61
N ALA A 416 -13.96 -16.11 -25.94
CA ALA A 416 -13.02 -15.11 -26.43
C ALA A 416 -11.98 -15.77 -27.36
N ARG A 417 -12.02 -15.40 -28.65
CA ARG A 417 -11.21 -16.02 -29.74
C ARG A 417 -9.70 -16.09 -29.46
N TYR A 418 -9.15 -15.09 -28.76
CA TYR A 418 -7.71 -14.95 -28.57
C TYR A 418 -7.19 -15.58 -27.27
N PHE A 419 -8.02 -16.34 -26.56
CA PHE A 419 -7.68 -16.94 -25.28
C PHE A 419 -7.95 -18.45 -25.28
N LYS A 420 -7.23 -19.17 -24.42
CA LYS A 420 -7.47 -20.59 -24.12
C LYS A 420 -7.60 -20.76 -22.62
N ILE A 421 -8.54 -21.60 -22.21
CA ILE A 421 -8.61 -22.09 -20.84
C ILE A 421 -7.63 -23.25 -20.72
N ILE A 422 -6.77 -23.21 -19.70
CA ILE A 422 -5.74 -24.21 -19.42
C ILE A 422 -5.79 -24.60 -17.94
N ASP A 423 -5.16 -25.72 -17.59
CA ASP A 423 -4.93 -26.07 -16.20
C ASP A 423 -3.63 -25.42 -15.71
N VAL A 424 -3.69 -24.77 -14.54
CA VAL A 424 -2.56 -24.15 -13.86
C VAL A 424 -2.70 -24.46 -12.39
N LEU A 425 -1.77 -25.23 -11.81
CA LEU A 425 -1.82 -25.61 -10.39
C LEU A 425 -3.12 -26.33 -9.97
N ASN A 426 -3.71 -27.14 -10.85
CA ASN A 426 -5.03 -27.78 -10.68
C ASN A 426 -6.22 -26.79 -10.66
N GLU A 427 -5.99 -25.55 -11.07
CA GLU A 427 -7.02 -24.52 -11.22
C GLU A 427 -7.18 -24.13 -12.70
N LYS A 428 -8.35 -23.57 -13.03
CA LYS A 428 -8.59 -23.07 -14.39
C LYS A 428 -7.90 -21.73 -14.60
N GLY A 429 -6.86 -21.72 -15.44
CA GLY A 429 -6.22 -20.50 -15.93
C GLY A 429 -6.71 -20.07 -17.31
N VAL A 430 -6.39 -18.83 -17.68
CA VAL A 430 -6.62 -18.26 -19.02
C VAL A 430 -5.30 -17.77 -19.58
N ILE A 431 -4.96 -18.22 -20.78
CA ILE A 431 -3.75 -17.80 -21.49
C ILE A 431 -4.08 -17.20 -22.85
N SER A 432 -3.41 -16.12 -23.22
CA SER A 432 -3.46 -15.56 -24.57
C SER A 432 -2.89 -16.56 -25.59
N THR A 433 -3.47 -16.61 -26.78
CA THR A 433 -2.98 -17.46 -27.86
C THR A 433 -1.78 -16.82 -28.56
N GLY A 434 -0.81 -17.63 -28.97
CA GLY A 434 0.40 -17.16 -29.67
C GLY A 434 1.64 -17.94 -29.27
N LYS A 435 2.75 -17.73 -29.99
CA LYS A 435 4.06 -18.32 -29.64
C LYS A 435 4.60 -17.74 -28.32
N TYR A 436 4.42 -16.43 -28.14
CA TYR A 436 4.73 -15.70 -26.92
C TYR A 436 3.42 -15.08 -26.45
N PRO A 437 2.69 -15.76 -25.54
CA PRO A 437 1.43 -15.25 -25.02
C PRO A 437 1.61 -13.88 -24.37
N ASP A 438 0.67 -12.96 -24.58
CA ASP A 438 0.72 -11.65 -23.92
C ASP A 438 0.54 -11.79 -22.39
N GLU A 439 -0.38 -12.66 -21.96
CA GLU A 439 -0.75 -12.88 -20.56
C GLU A 439 -1.13 -14.35 -20.32
N MET A 440 -0.76 -14.87 -19.14
CA MET A 440 -1.35 -16.04 -18.51
C MET A 440 -1.87 -15.65 -17.12
N SER A 441 -3.16 -15.83 -16.87
CA SER A 441 -3.81 -15.52 -15.60
C SER A 441 -4.40 -16.77 -14.95
N PHE A 442 -4.44 -16.83 -13.62
CA PHE A 442 -4.98 -17.97 -12.86
C PHE A 442 -5.26 -17.55 -11.40
N PRO A 443 -6.15 -18.23 -10.68
CA PRO A 443 -6.37 -17.96 -9.26
C PRO A 443 -5.29 -18.64 -8.41
N GLY A 444 -5.03 -18.11 -7.21
CA GLY A 444 -4.14 -18.72 -6.25
C GLY A 444 -4.38 -18.19 -4.84
N ASN A 445 -4.95 -19.02 -3.96
CA ASN A 445 -5.31 -18.66 -2.59
C ASN A 445 -6.13 -17.35 -2.54
N ARG A 446 -5.59 -16.26 -1.99
CA ARG A 446 -6.21 -14.93 -1.91
C ARG A 446 -5.97 -14.04 -3.14
N PHE A 447 -5.22 -14.54 -4.13
CA PHE A 447 -4.78 -13.77 -5.29
C PHE A 447 -5.46 -14.20 -6.58
N VAL A 448 -5.61 -13.23 -7.49
CA VAL A 448 -5.55 -13.50 -8.92
C VAL A 448 -4.14 -13.17 -9.39
N VAL A 449 -3.51 -14.10 -10.11
CA VAL A 449 -2.16 -13.96 -10.63
C VAL A 449 -2.21 -13.73 -12.14
N SER A 450 -1.32 -12.89 -12.67
CA SER A 450 -1.13 -12.67 -14.10
C SER A 450 0.36 -12.58 -14.44
N ILE A 451 0.85 -13.47 -15.31
CA ILE A 451 2.21 -13.47 -15.85
C ILE A 451 2.15 -12.89 -17.26
N ASN A 452 2.94 -11.85 -17.54
CA ASN A 452 2.81 -11.05 -18.76
C ASN A 452 4.15 -10.95 -19.50
N ASN A 453 4.11 -11.10 -20.82
CA ASN A 453 5.18 -10.61 -21.67
C ASN A 453 5.06 -9.08 -21.81
N MET A 454 6.17 -8.37 -21.59
CA MET A 454 6.24 -6.91 -21.67
C MET A 454 7.24 -6.52 -22.75
N ASN A 455 7.06 -5.40 -23.47
CA ASN A 455 8.08 -4.81 -24.37
C ASN A 455 9.01 -5.83 -25.08
N LEU A 456 8.52 -6.55 -26.09
CA LEU A 456 9.27 -7.62 -26.80
C LEU A 456 9.60 -8.87 -25.93
N GLY A 457 8.84 -9.10 -24.87
CA GLY A 457 8.92 -10.30 -24.03
C GLY A 457 8.72 -11.59 -24.84
N ARG A 458 9.42 -12.64 -24.43
CA ARG A 458 9.53 -13.92 -25.16
C ARG A 458 9.25 -15.14 -24.29
N LEU A 459 8.56 -14.98 -23.16
CA LEU A 459 8.06 -16.12 -22.41
C LEU A 459 7.12 -16.94 -23.29
N THR A 460 7.42 -18.22 -23.42
CA THR A 460 6.50 -19.22 -24.00
C THR A 460 5.50 -19.66 -22.94
N SER A 461 4.42 -20.33 -23.35
CA SER A 461 3.45 -20.91 -22.41
C SER A 461 4.10 -21.81 -21.36
N ASP A 462 5.07 -22.65 -21.76
CA ASP A 462 5.76 -23.58 -20.85
C ASP A 462 6.58 -22.84 -19.79
N LYS A 463 7.23 -21.72 -20.17
CA LYS A 463 7.97 -20.86 -19.23
C LYS A 463 7.02 -20.14 -18.27
N MET A 464 5.87 -19.66 -18.74
CA MET A 464 4.85 -19.07 -17.88
C MET A 464 4.31 -20.09 -16.86
N LEU A 465 4.05 -21.34 -17.29
CA LEU A 465 3.66 -22.43 -16.38
C LEU A 465 4.76 -22.77 -15.37
N THR A 466 6.02 -22.78 -15.81
CA THR A 466 7.17 -22.99 -14.93
C THR A 466 7.22 -21.90 -13.85
N ILE A 467 7.08 -20.63 -14.23
CA ILE A 467 7.04 -19.51 -13.29
C ILE A 467 5.86 -19.66 -12.32
N ALA A 468 4.66 -19.97 -12.82
CA ALA A 468 3.47 -20.19 -12.00
C ALA A 468 3.70 -21.25 -10.92
N ASN A 469 4.34 -22.37 -11.27
CA ASN A 469 4.66 -23.46 -10.35
C ASN A 469 5.68 -23.09 -9.26
N CYS A 470 6.43 -22.01 -9.44
CA CYS A 470 7.44 -21.56 -8.48
C CYS A 470 6.92 -20.49 -7.51
N LEU A 471 5.77 -19.87 -7.79
CA LEU A 471 5.20 -18.82 -6.95
C LEU A 471 4.79 -19.38 -5.58
N GLN A 472 5.00 -18.57 -4.53
CA GLN A 472 4.69 -18.95 -3.15
C GLN A 472 3.30 -18.45 -2.78
N LEU A 473 2.26 -19.18 -3.21
CA LEU A 473 0.86 -18.75 -3.10
C LEU A 473 0.13 -19.30 -1.84
N ASN A 474 0.76 -20.18 -1.07
CA ASN A 474 0.13 -20.94 0.03
C ASN A 474 0.60 -20.54 1.43
#